data_AF-A0A3B1B3Z1-F1
#
_entry.id   AF-A0A3B1B3Z1-F1
#
_cell.length_a   1.000
_cell.length_b   1.000
_cell.length_c   1.000
_cell.angle_alpha   90.00
_cell.angle_beta   90.00
_cell.angle_gamma   90.00
#
_symmetry.space_group_name_H-M   'P 1'
#
loop_
_entity.id
_entity.type
_entity.pdbx_description
1 polymer ?
#
loop_
_entity_poly.entity_id
_entity_poly.type
_entity_poly.pdbx_seq_one_letter_code
_entity_poly.pdbx_strand_id
1 'polypeptide(L)'
;MASKPTQENLGDLDFDTMSELAEQDLETFESMRLAAIEELIESAPQERQQRMRCLQWRIDQERRLARTPLGACYRISKMMWESLIGKDGLMDQIKYLSGSVESHESNSKPRFDAKVIPIRSE
;
A
#
# COMPACT_ATOMS: atom_id res chain seq x y z
N MET A 1 -9.05 32.70 21.76
CA MET A 1 -9.59 31.56 20.98
C MET A 1 -8.78 31.51 19.70
N ALA A 2 -7.72 30.70 19.68
CA ALA A 2 -6.92 30.51 18.48
C ALA A 2 -7.69 29.53 17.59
N SER A 3 -8.22 30.01 16.47
CA SER A 3 -8.72 29.16 15.40
C SER A 3 -7.60 28.18 15.05
N LYS A 4 -7.85 26.88 15.26
CA LYS A 4 -7.02 25.85 14.63
C LYS A 4 -7.04 26.16 13.13
N PRO A 5 -5.88 26.19 12.44
CA PRO A 5 -5.91 26.27 10.99
C PRO A 5 -6.74 25.09 10.52
N THR A 6 -7.75 25.35 9.70
CA THR A 6 -8.49 24.31 8.99
C THR A 6 -7.44 23.50 8.25
N GLN A 7 -7.10 22.33 8.77
CA GLN A 7 -6.22 21.41 8.06
C GLN A 7 -7.07 20.86 6.94
N GLU A 8 -6.97 21.46 5.76
CA GLU A 8 -7.59 20.94 4.56
C GLU A 8 -7.09 19.50 4.38
N ASN A 9 -8.00 18.54 4.33
CA ASN A 9 -7.65 17.16 4.10
C ASN A 9 -7.20 17.03 2.65
N LEU A 10 -6.08 16.34 2.40
CA LEU A 10 -5.62 16.09 1.02
C LEU A 10 -6.71 15.40 0.18
N GLY A 11 -7.59 14.61 0.82
CA GLY A 11 -8.71 13.94 0.15
C GLY A 11 -9.82 14.86 -0.36
N ASP A 12 -9.88 16.11 0.13
CA ASP A 12 -10.92 17.09 -0.24
C ASP A 12 -10.45 18.09 -1.31
N LEU A 13 -9.15 18.10 -1.63
CA LEU A 13 -8.55 18.97 -2.65
C LEU A 13 -8.72 18.39 -4.05
N ASP A 14 -8.88 19.26 -5.04
CA ASP A 14 -8.84 18.84 -6.45
C ASP A 14 -7.40 18.64 -6.95
N PHE A 15 -7.28 18.04 -8.13
CA PHE A 15 -5.97 17.71 -8.70
C PHE A 15 -5.10 18.94 -8.93
N ASP A 16 -5.70 20.02 -9.45
CA ASP A 16 -4.97 21.24 -9.80
C ASP A 16 -4.37 21.89 -8.54
N THR A 17 -5.14 21.99 -7.46
CA THR A 17 -4.66 22.54 -6.18
C THR A 17 -3.55 21.68 -5.57
N MET A 18 -3.68 20.35 -5.63
CA MET A 18 -2.61 19.45 -5.16
C MET A 18 -1.34 19.57 -5.99
N SER A 19 -1.47 19.73 -7.31
CA SER A 19 -0.33 19.88 -8.22
C SER A 19 0.40 21.19 -7.97
N GLU A 20 -0.33 22.31 -7.84
CA GLU A 20 0.25 23.61 -7.50
C GLU A 20 0.98 23.57 -6.16
N LEU A 21 0.40 22.93 -5.14
CA LEU A 21 1.03 22.77 -3.83
C LEU A 21 2.34 21.97 -3.94
N ALA A 22 2.35 20.87 -4.69
CA ALA A 22 3.55 20.05 -4.85
C ALA A 22 4.68 20.78 -5.60
N GLU A 23 4.35 21.70 -6.51
CA GLU A 23 5.32 22.53 -7.21
C GLU A 23 5.90 23.65 -6.33
N GLN A 24 5.08 24.25 -5.47
CA GLN A 24 5.48 25.38 -4.63
C GLN A 24 6.14 24.94 -3.33
N ASP A 25 5.58 23.93 -2.65
CA ASP A 25 6.04 23.43 -1.36
C ASP A 25 5.83 21.90 -1.24
N LEU A 26 6.88 21.18 -1.66
CA LEU A 26 6.92 19.73 -1.60
C LEU A 26 6.83 19.17 -0.17
N GLU A 27 7.37 19.88 0.83
CA GLU A 27 7.41 19.39 2.21
C GLU A 27 6.02 19.43 2.84
N THR A 28 5.28 20.51 2.60
CA THR A 28 3.88 20.62 3.02
C THR A 28 3.01 19.57 2.33
N PHE A 29 3.17 19.39 1.01
CA PHE A 29 2.43 18.35 0.27
C PHE A 29 2.68 16.94 0.83
N GLU A 30 3.94 16.55 1.04
CA GLU A 30 4.27 15.23 1.56
C GLU A 30 3.77 15.03 3.00
N SER A 31 3.79 16.08 3.82
CA SER A 31 3.22 16.05 5.17
C SER A 31 1.71 15.81 5.16
N MET A 32 0.98 16.52 4.29
CA MET A 32 -0.46 16.34 4.11
C MET A 32 -0.79 14.93 3.59
N ARG A 33 0.01 14.42 2.65
CA ARG A 33 -0.14 13.05 2.12
C ARG A 33 0.02 12.00 3.21
N LEU A 34 1.04 12.13 4.07
CA LEU A 34 1.26 11.20 5.17
C LEU A 34 0.12 11.27 6.20
N ALA A 35 -0.37 12.46 6.51
CA ALA A 35 -1.50 12.64 7.43
C ALA A 35 -2.78 11.96 6.91
N ALA A 36 -3.13 12.16 5.64
CA ALA A 36 -4.31 11.53 5.02
C ALA A 36 -4.20 9.99 4.99
N ILE A 37 -3.00 9.45 4.79
CA ILE A 37 -2.76 8.00 4.83
C ILE A 37 -2.92 7.47 6.25
N GLU A 38 -2.37 8.14 7.26
CA GLU A 38 -2.48 7.69 8.65
C GLU A 38 -3.94 7.74 9.12
N GLU A 39 -4.70 8.79 8.78
CA GLU A 39 -6.13 8.88 9.06
C GLU A 39 -6.91 7.70 8.46
N LEU A 40 -6.62 7.34 7.20
CA LEU A 40 -7.21 6.17 6.56
C LEU A 40 -6.87 4.87 7.31
N ILE A 41 -5.62 4.70 7.74
CA ILE A 41 -5.17 3.53 8.50
C ILE A 41 -5.88 3.49 9.86
N GLU A 42 -5.96 4.60 10.58
CA GLU A 42 -6.61 4.69 11.89
C GLU A 42 -8.12 4.43 11.82
N SER A 43 -8.77 4.83 10.71
CA SER A 43 -10.19 4.57 10.48
C SER A 43 -10.52 3.07 10.26
N ALA A 44 -9.53 2.25 9.93
CA ALA A 44 -9.71 0.82 9.69
C ALA A 44 -9.77 0.01 11.01
N PRO A 45 -10.43 -1.16 11.02
CA PRO A 45 -10.44 -2.06 12.17
C PRO A 45 -9.02 -2.41 12.65
N GLN A 46 -8.82 -2.46 13.97
CA GLN A 46 -7.49 -2.63 14.60
C GLN A 46 -6.69 -3.82 14.05
N GLU A 47 -7.37 -4.94 13.76
CA GLU A 47 -6.79 -6.15 13.18
C GLU A 47 -6.14 -5.92 11.80
N ARG A 48 -6.63 -4.93 11.05
CA ARG A 48 -6.16 -4.60 9.69
C ARG A 48 -5.12 -3.50 9.67
N GLN A 49 -5.05 -2.65 10.70
CA GLN A 49 -4.15 -1.51 10.75
C GLN A 49 -2.69 -1.91 10.56
N GLN A 50 -2.24 -2.96 11.24
CA GLN A 50 -0.86 -3.45 11.10
C GLN A 50 -0.54 -3.87 9.66
N ARG A 51 -1.47 -4.59 9.02
CA ARG A 51 -1.31 -5.00 7.61
C ARG A 51 -1.28 -3.79 6.67
N MET A 52 -2.10 -2.77 6.93
CA MET A 52 -2.11 -1.54 6.13
C MET A 52 -0.80 -0.75 6.28
N ARG A 53 -0.25 -0.63 7.50
CA ARG A 53 1.08 -0.02 7.72
C ARG A 53 2.19 -0.76 6.99
N CYS A 54 2.18 -2.09 6.99
CA CYS A 54 3.13 -2.87 6.20
C CYS A 54 2.99 -2.63 4.68
N LEU A 55 1.76 -2.51 4.18
CA LEU A 55 1.51 -2.18 2.77
C LEU A 55 2.00 -0.77 2.43
N GLN A 56 1.70 0.21 3.29
CA GLN A 56 2.17 1.58 3.13
C GLN A 56 3.70 1.65 3.09
N TRP A 57 4.38 0.97 4.01
CA TRP A 57 5.84 0.88 3.99
C TRP A 57 6.37 0.32 2.67
N ARG A 58 5.73 -0.72 2.13
CA ARG A 58 6.12 -1.31 0.84
C ARG A 58 5.92 -0.31 -0.32
N ILE A 59 4.81 0.43 -0.32
CA ILE A 59 4.55 1.50 -1.30
C ILE A 59 5.65 2.57 -1.21
N ASP A 60 6.01 3.01 0.00
CA ASP A 60 7.05 4.02 0.19
C ASP A 60 8.43 3.53 -0.27
N GLN A 61 8.76 2.25 -0.05
CA GLN A 61 9.99 1.67 -0.61
C GLN A 61 9.96 1.64 -2.14
N GLU A 62 8.82 1.30 -2.76
CA GLU A 62 8.69 1.30 -4.21
C GLU A 62 8.87 2.71 -4.80
N ARG A 63 8.30 3.73 -4.16
CA ARG A 63 8.52 5.14 -4.51
C ARG A 63 10.00 5.52 -4.39
N ARG A 64 10.65 5.16 -3.29
CA ARG A 64 12.07 5.49 -3.02
C ARG A 64 13.04 4.81 -3.99
N LEU A 65 12.75 3.58 -4.39
CA LEU A 65 13.60 2.78 -5.27
C LEU A 65 13.36 3.05 -6.76
N ALA A 66 12.26 3.69 -7.11
CA ALA A 66 11.99 4.08 -8.49
C ALA A 66 12.92 5.23 -8.92
N ARG A 67 13.40 5.15 -10.17
CA ARG A 67 14.27 6.19 -10.76
C ARG A 67 13.52 7.47 -11.13
N THR A 68 12.20 7.36 -11.34
CA THR A 68 11.33 8.46 -11.76
C THR A 68 9.96 8.34 -11.10
N PRO A 69 9.22 9.46 -10.90
CA PRO A 69 7.87 9.45 -10.34
C PRO A 69 6.89 8.58 -11.14
N LEU A 70 6.93 8.65 -12.47
CA LEU A 70 6.11 7.81 -13.34
C LEU A 70 6.48 6.32 -13.20
N GLY A 71 7.76 6.01 -13.01
CA GLY A 71 8.21 4.66 -12.71
C GLY A 71 7.64 4.13 -11.41
N ALA A 72 7.60 4.96 -10.36
CA ALA A 72 6.95 4.59 -9.09
C ALA A 72 5.45 4.32 -9.30
N CYS A 73 4.75 5.20 -10.01
CA CYS A 73 3.33 5.04 -10.33
C CYS A 73 3.06 3.71 -11.04
N TYR A 74 3.84 3.39 -12.07
CA TYR A 74 3.71 2.13 -12.80
C TYR A 74 3.92 0.92 -11.89
N ARG A 75 4.95 0.93 -11.04
CA ARG A 75 5.25 -0.20 -10.16
C ARG A 75 4.19 -0.39 -9.07
N ILE A 76 3.68 0.69 -8.50
CA ILE A 76 2.55 0.64 -7.54
C ILE A 76 1.29 0.10 -8.23
N SER A 77 0.98 0.59 -9.44
CA SER A 77 -0.14 0.08 -10.25
C SER A 77 0.00 -1.42 -10.53
N LYS A 78 1.21 -1.86 -10.88
CA LYS A 78 1.53 -3.28 -11.07
C LYS A 78 1.28 -4.10 -9.79
N MET A 79 1.70 -3.61 -8.62
CA MET A 79 1.44 -4.30 -7.34
C MET A 79 -0.07 -4.47 -7.07
N MET A 80 -0.89 -3.46 -7.41
CA MET A 80 -2.35 -3.55 -7.29
C MET A 80 -2.92 -4.61 -8.24
N TRP A 81 -2.49 -4.61 -9.50
CA TRP A 81 -2.89 -5.61 -10.49
C TRP A 81 -2.46 -7.04 -10.10
N GLU A 82 -1.24 -7.22 -9.61
CA GLU A 82 -0.76 -8.52 -9.10
C GLU A 82 -1.62 -9.03 -7.94
N SER A 83 -2.14 -8.14 -7.09
CA SER A 83 -3.04 -8.52 -5.99
C SER A 83 -4.45 -8.91 -6.47
N LEU A 84 -4.89 -8.36 -7.60
CA LEU A 84 -6.22 -8.59 -8.17
C LEU A 84 -6.26 -9.82 -9.09
N ILE A 85 -5.39 -9.84 -10.11
CA ILE A 85 -5.37 -10.84 -11.20
C ILE A 85 -4.12 -11.71 -11.21
N GLY A 86 -3.16 -11.46 -10.32
CA GLY A 86 -1.97 -12.30 -10.21
C GLY A 86 -2.28 -13.66 -9.62
N LYS A 87 -1.29 -14.55 -9.65
CA LYS A 87 -1.37 -15.88 -9.04
C LYS A 87 -1.71 -15.76 -7.56
N ASP A 88 -2.71 -16.51 -7.12
CA ASP A 88 -3.28 -16.45 -5.76
C ASP A 88 -3.96 -15.10 -5.42
N GLY A 89 -4.19 -14.24 -6.43
CA GLY A 89 -4.90 -12.98 -6.30
C GLY A 89 -6.41 -13.15 -6.15
N LEU A 90 -7.13 -12.05 -5.96
CA LEU A 90 -8.57 -12.06 -5.68
C LEU A 90 -9.38 -12.86 -6.72
N MET A 91 -9.09 -12.68 -8.01
CA MET A 91 -9.83 -13.36 -9.08
C MET A 91 -9.62 -14.88 -9.07
N ASP A 92 -8.42 -15.35 -8.74
CA ASP A 92 -8.14 -16.78 -8.60
C ASP A 92 -8.90 -17.37 -7.41
N GLN A 93 -8.96 -16.65 -6.28
CA GLN A 93 -9.74 -17.07 -5.11
C GLN A 93 -11.24 -17.13 -5.41
N ILE A 94 -11.78 -16.14 -6.14
CA ILE A 94 -13.19 -16.14 -6.55
C ILE A 94 -13.49 -17.33 -7.49
N LYS A 95 -12.61 -17.61 -8.45
CA LYS A 95 -12.75 -18.78 -9.35
C LYS A 95 -12.73 -20.10 -8.58
N TYR A 96 -11.84 -20.22 -7.60
CA TYR A 96 -11.77 -21.38 -6.71
C TYR A 96 -13.07 -21.58 -5.93
N LEU A 97 -13.60 -20.51 -5.31
CA LEU A 97 -14.85 -20.56 -4.54
C LEU A 97 -16.09 -20.82 -5.41
N SER A 98 -16.09 -20.37 -6.66
CA SER A 98 -17.19 -20.57 -7.62
C SER A 98 -17.16 -21.94 -8.32
N GLY A 99 -16.25 -22.84 -7.94
CA GLY A 99 -16.22 -24.22 -8.44
C GLY A 99 -15.91 -24.36 -9.93
N SER A 100 -15.39 -23.32 -10.57
CA SER A 100 -15.26 -23.22 -12.04
C SER A 100 -13.90 -23.64 -12.58
N VAL A 101 -13.03 -24.25 -11.78
CA VAL A 101 -11.69 -24.71 -12.21
C VAL A 101 -11.38 -26.08 -11.62
N GLU A 102 -11.06 -27.01 -12.51
CA GLU A 102 -10.48 -28.33 -12.22
C GLU A 102 -9.26 -28.20 -11.33
N SER A 103 -9.04 -29.21 -10.48
CA SER A 103 -7.93 -29.40 -9.54
C SER A 103 -6.55 -28.97 -10.09
N HIS A 104 -6.26 -27.68 -10.15
CA HIS A 104 -4.88 -27.21 -10.16
C HIS A 104 -4.36 -27.54 -8.78
N GLU A 105 -3.38 -28.44 -8.72
CA GLU A 105 -2.59 -28.76 -7.52
C GLU A 105 -2.47 -27.48 -6.70
N SER A 106 -3.25 -27.43 -5.61
CA SER A 106 -3.04 -26.46 -4.57
C SER A 106 -1.65 -26.75 -4.09
N ASN A 107 -0.67 -26.04 -4.64
CA ASN A 107 0.62 -25.94 -4.02
C ASN A 107 0.42 -25.01 -2.83
N SER A 108 -0.36 -25.48 -1.85
CA SER A 108 -0.20 -25.14 -0.45
C SER A 108 1.17 -25.68 -0.03
N LYS A 109 2.23 -25.19 -0.67
CA LYS A 109 3.51 -25.14 0.01
C LYS A 109 3.20 -24.35 1.28
N PRO A 110 3.39 -24.93 2.47
CA PRO A 110 3.29 -24.16 3.70
C PRO A 110 4.11 -22.89 3.49
N ARG A 111 3.51 -21.73 3.78
CA ARG A 111 4.20 -20.44 3.66
C ARG A 111 5.35 -20.45 4.66
N PHE A 112 6.49 -20.90 4.18
CA PHE A 112 7.80 -20.98 4.85
C PHE A 112 7.76 -21.56 6.27
N ASP A 113 7.96 -22.87 6.38
CA ASP A 113 8.70 -23.44 7.52
C ASP A 113 10.17 -23.02 7.39
N ALA A 114 10.45 -21.73 7.55
CA ALA A 114 11.81 -21.25 7.61
C ALA A 114 12.43 -21.75 8.92
N LYS A 115 13.42 -22.64 8.81
CA LYS A 115 14.20 -23.09 9.97
C LYS A 115 15.00 -21.90 10.52
N VAL A 116 14.59 -21.38 11.67
CA VAL A 116 15.32 -20.31 12.38
C VAL A 116 16.74 -20.80 12.68
N ILE A 117 17.73 -20.24 11.98
CA ILE A 117 19.14 -20.52 12.24
C ILE A 117 19.55 -19.65 13.43
N PRO A 118 20.08 -20.24 14.52
CA PRO A 118 20.53 -19.44 15.65
C PRO A 118 21.68 -18.52 15.21
N ILE A 119 21.57 -17.24 15.54
CA ILE A 119 22.65 -16.28 15.38
C ILE A 119 23.77 -16.74 16.32
N ARG A 120 24.92 -17.13 15.75
CA ARG A 120 26.11 -17.44 16.56
C ARG A 120 26.55 -16.15 17.24
N SER A 121 26.48 -16.14 18.57
CA SER A 121 27.16 -15.16 19.39
C SER A 121 28.65 -15.50 19.36
N GLU A 122 29.48 -14.59 18.86
CA GLU A 122 30.92 -14.58 19.15
C GLU A 122 31.16 -13.99 20.55
#